data_AF-A0A655AG42-F1
#
_entry.id   AF-A0A655AG42-F1
#
_cell.length_a   1.000
_cell.length_b   1.000
_cell.length_c   1.000
_cell.angle_alpha   90.00
_cell.angle_beta   90.00
_cell.angle_gamma   90.00
#
_symmetry.space_group_name_H-M   'P 1'
#
loop_
_entity.id
_entity.type
_entity.pdbx_description
1 polymer ?
#
loop_
_entity_poly.entity_id
_entity_poly.type
_entity_poly.pdbx_seq_one_letter_code
_entity_poly.pdbx_strand_id
1 'polypeptide(L)' 'MRYLLAVGDLLIGWRLLVLAGVAHAALADGPSQNDEAFYRGKIAVAAFFAKNMLPKLTGVRSVIENIDDDIMRVPEDAF' A
#
# COMPACT_ATOMS: atom_id res chain seq x y z
N MET A 1 0.75 -17.17 1.37
CA MET A 1 1.34 -16.00 0.67
C MET A 1 0.82 -14.62 1.12
N ARG A 2 -0.22 -14.50 1.97
CA ARG A 2 -0.85 -13.20 2.30
C ARG A 2 0.09 -12.20 2.98
N TYR A 3 0.98 -12.68 3.85
CA TYR A 3 1.94 -11.83 4.56
C TYR A 3 2.94 -11.11 3.63
N LEU A 4 3.53 -11.83 2.66
CA LEU A 4 4.52 -11.25 1.75
C LEU A 4 3.94 -10.09 0.93
N LEU A 5 2.72 -10.24 0.43
CA LEU A 5 2.04 -9.20 -0.34
C LEU A 5 1.71 -7.97 0.53
N ALA A 6 1.26 -8.20 1.76
CA ALA A 6 0.99 -7.12 2.73
C ALA A 6 2.25 -6.29 3.04
N VAL A 7 3.41 -6.94 3.18
CA VAL A 7 4.70 -6.25 3.35
C VAL A 7 5.06 -5.45 2.09
N GLY A 8 4.81 -6.01 0.90
CA GLY A 8 5.00 -5.31 -0.37
C GLY A 8 4.18 -4.02 -0.45
N ASP A 9 2.89 -4.08 -0.15
CA ASP A 9 1.99 -2.91 -0.14
C ASP A 9 2.45 -1.84 0.86
N LEU A 10 2.92 -2.25 2.04
CA LEU A 10 3.46 -1.34 3.04
C LEU A 10 4.70 -0.58 2.51
N LEU A 11 5.64 -1.30 1.90
CA LEU A 11 6.86 -0.69 1.34
C LEU A 11 6.55 0.24 0.17
N ILE A 12 5.61 -0.15 -0.71
CA ILE A 12 5.16 0.70 -1.82
C ILE A 12 4.52 1.98 -1.27
N GLY A 13 3.61 1.87 -0.31
CA GLY A 13 2.97 3.03 0.33
C GLY A 13 3.98 3.98 0.96
N TRP A 14 4.98 3.44 1.68
CA TRP A 14 6.05 4.24 2.26
C TRP A 14 6.86 4.98 1.19
N ARG A 15 7.29 4.31 0.12
CA ARG A 15 8.07 4.94 -0.96
C ARG A 15 7.27 6.02 -1.69
N LEU A 16 5.97 5.81 -1.89
CA LEU A 16 5.09 6.82 -2.48
C LEU A 16 4.97 8.07 -1.59
N LEU A 17 4.87 7.91 -0.27
CA LEU A 17 4.83 9.04 0.66
C LEU A 17 6.15 9.83 0.68
N VAL A 18 7.30 9.14 0.64
CA VAL A 18 8.62 9.80 0.52
C VAL A 18 8.69 10.62 -0.78
N LEU A 19 8.26 10.05 -1.91
CA LEU A 19 8.22 10.75 -3.19
C LEU A 19 7.26 11.94 -3.19
N ALA A 20 6.11 11.83 -2.52
CA ALA A 20 5.18 12.95 -2.36
C ALA A 20 5.78 14.08 -1.53
N GLY A 21 6.59 13.77 -0.51
CA GLY A 21 7.35 14.77 0.24
C GLY A 21 8.36 15.53 -0.61
N VAL A 22 9.11 14.81 -1.45
CA VAL A 22 10.05 15.43 -2.42
C VAL A 22 9.28 16.29 -3.44
N ALA A 23 8.16 15.80 -3.95
CA ALA A 23 7.31 16.55 -4.87
C ALA A 23 6.74 17.83 -4.23
N HIS A 24 6.36 17.79 -2.95
CA HIS A 24 5.93 18.98 -2.21
C HIS A 24 7.04 20.03 -2.11
N ALA A 25 8.28 19.60 -1.79
CA ALA A 25 9.42 20.51 -1.75
C ALA A 25 9.71 21.12 -3.13
N ALA A 26 9.74 20.30 -4.17
CA ALA A 26 10.02 20.77 -5.54
C ALA A 26 8.95 21.73 -6.06
N LEU A 27 7.68 21.58 -5.66
CA LEU A 27 6.62 22.54 -5.99
C LEU A 27 6.80 23.90 -5.31
N ALA A 28 7.43 23.94 -4.12
CA ALA A 28 7.69 25.19 -3.41
C ALA A 28 8.77 26.05 -4.11
N ASP A 29 9.66 25.42 -4.87
CA ASP A 29 10.76 26.07 -5.59
C ASP A 29 10.33 26.70 -6.95
N GLY A 30 9.05 26.63 -7.30
CA GLY A 30 8.50 27.22 -8.54
C GLY A 30 8.99 26.55 -9.82
N PRO A 31 8.67 25.25 -10.04
CA PRO A 31 9.18 24.49 -11.17
C PRO A 31 8.47 24.87 -12.49
N SER A 32 8.95 24.33 -13.62
CA SER A 32 8.28 24.51 -14.91
C SER A 32 6.86 23.92 -14.90
N GLN A 33 5.98 24.34 -15.81
CA GLN A 33 4.59 23.86 -15.85
C GLN A 33 4.47 22.34 -16.00
N ASN A 34 5.37 21.71 -16.78
CA ASN A 34 5.40 20.26 -16.96
C ASN A 34 5.83 19.54 -15.68
N ASP A 35 6.82 20.09 -14.98
CA ASP A 35 7.29 19.55 -13.71
C ASP A 35 6.25 19.74 -12.60
N GLU A 36 5.52 20.86 -12.60
CA GLU A 36 4.42 21.11 -11.67
C GLU A 36 3.32 20.04 -11.79
N ALA A 37 2.87 19.75 -13.02
CA ALA A 37 1.88 18.71 -13.28
C ALA A 37 2.37 17.33 -12.83
N PHE A 38 3.65 17.01 -13.09
CA PHE A 38 4.26 15.75 -12.66
C PHE A 38 4.29 15.61 -11.13
N TYR A 39 4.74 16.64 -10.41
CA TYR A 39 4.82 16.62 -8.94
C TYR A 39 3.43 16.54 -8.29
N ARG A 40 2.45 17.27 -8.80
CA ARG A 40 1.05 17.15 -8.36
C ARG A 40 0.51 15.73 -8.57
N GLY A 41 0.84 15.11 -9.70
CA GLY A 41 0.51 13.71 -9.98
C GLY A 41 1.11 12.75 -8.94
N LYS A 42 2.38 12.93 -8.56
CA LYS A 42 3.03 12.11 -7.53
C LYS A 42 2.33 12.20 -6.17
N ILE A 43 1.94 13.41 -5.76
CA ILE A 43 1.19 13.62 -4.51
C ILE A 43 -0.18 12.95 -4.58
N ALA A 44 -0.90 13.10 -5.70
CA ALA A 44 -2.21 12.49 -5.88
C ALA A 44 -2.15 10.95 -5.83
N VAL A 45 -1.17 10.33 -6.49
CA VAL A 45 -0.97 8.87 -6.48
C VAL A 45 -0.66 8.37 -5.06
N ALA A 46 0.20 9.06 -4.33
CA ALA A 46 0.51 8.68 -2.95
C ALA A 46 -0.72 8.76 -2.04
N ALA A 47 -1.51 9.84 -2.16
CA ALA A 47 -2.75 10.01 -1.40
C ALA A 47 -3.80 8.96 -1.77
N PHE A 48 -3.95 8.63 -3.05
CA PHE A 48 -4.84 7.57 -3.51
C PHE A 48 -4.44 6.22 -2.93
N PHE A 49 -3.15 5.86 -3.02
CA PHE A 49 -2.65 4.57 -2.53
C PHE A 49 -2.86 4.43 -1.02
N ALA A 50 -2.52 5.48 -0.26
CA ALA A 50 -2.70 5.49 1.19
C ALA A 50 -4.16 5.31 1.61
N LYS A 51 -5.11 5.90 0.87
CA LYS A 51 -6.54 5.82 1.17
C LYS A 51 -7.22 4.54 0.71
N ASN A 52 -6.71 3.87 -0.33
CA ASN A 52 -7.41 2.76 -0.98
C ASN A 52 -6.72 1.40 -0.82
N MET A 53 -5.40 1.36 -0.62
CA MET A 53 -4.64 0.10 -0.51
C MET A 53 -4.27 -0.21 0.93
N LEU A 54 -3.69 0.75 1.66
CA LEU A 54 -3.22 0.50 3.04
C LEU A 54 -4.32 0.04 4.02
N PRO A 55 -5.58 0.50 3.96
CA PRO A 55 -6.62 0.01 4.88
C PRO A 55 -6.89 -1.49 4.77
N LYS A 56 -6.60 -2.11 3.62
CA LYS A 56 -6.78 -3.55 3.41
C LYS A 56 -5.84 -4.37 4.31
N LEU A 57 -4.69 -3.81 4.69
CA LEU A 57 -3.72 -4.48 5.56
C LEU A 57 -4.30 -4.80 6.94
N THR A 58 -5.22 -3.97 7.46
CA THR A 58 -5.92 -4.25 8.72
C THR A 58 -6.77 -5.52 8.62
N GLY A 59 -7.47 -5.71 7.49
CA GLY A 59 -8.24 -6.93 7.23
C GLY A 59 -7.34 -8.16 7.10
N VAL A 60 -6.25 -8.05 6.34
CA VAL A 60 -5.27 -9.14 6.20
C VAL A 60 -4.65 -9.52 7.55
N ARG A 61 -4.30 -8.54 8.38
CA ARG A 61 -3.81 -8.76 9.74
C ARG A 61 -4.81 -9.55 10.57
N SER A 62 -6.07 -9.10 10.61
CA SER A 62 -7.12 -9.78 11.37
C SER A 62 -7.29 -11.23 10.92
N VAL A 63 -7.24 -11.49 9.61
CA VAL A 63 -7.34 -12.86 9.10
C VAL A 63 -6.15 -13.71 9.55
N ILE A 64 -4.92 -13.18 9.49
CA ILE A 64 -3.72 -13.91 9.91
C ILE A 64 -3.73 -14.21 11.42
N GLU A 65 -4.19 -13.27 12.24
CA GLU A 65 -4.29 -13.44 13.69
C GLU A 65 -5.30 -14.52 14.11
N ASN A 66 -6.25 -14.85 13.25
CA ASN A 66 -7.31 -15.83 13.53
C ASN A 66 -7.18 -17.10 12.67
N ILE A 67 -5.99 -17.38 12.09
CA ILE A 67 -5.76 -18.65 11.42
C ILE A 67 -5.74 -19.77 12.47
N ASP A 68 -6.50 -20.83 12.19
CA ASP A 68 -6.54 -22.07 12.97
C ASP A 68 -6.16 -23.29 12.11
N ASP A 69 -6.15 -24.46 12.76
CA ASP A 69 -5.80 -25.73 12.14
C ASP A 69 -7.02 -26.53 11.65
N ASP A 70 -8.23 -25.96 11.65
CA ASP A 70 -9.44 -26.73 11.34
C ASP A 70 -9.38 -27.36 9.95
N ILE A 71 -8.85 -26.61 8.96
CA ILE A 71 -8.65 -27.11 7.59
C ILE A 71 -7.70 -28.31 7.53
N MET A 72 -6.71 -28.39 8.42
CA MET A 72 -5.73 -29.47 8.46
C MET A 72 -6.30 -30.74 9.10
N ARG A 73 -7.45 -30.65 9.76
CA ARG A 73 -8.12 -31.75 10.46
C ARG A 73 -9.26 -32.38 9.65
N VAL A 74 -9.64 -31.76 8.54
CA VAL A 74 -10.67 -32.29 7.64
C VAL A 74 -10.09 -33.52 6.91
N PRO A 75 -10.81 -34.66 6.91
CA PRO A 75 -10.41 -35.84 6.15
C PRO A 75 -10.20 -35.53 4.66
N GLU A 76 -9.18 -36.14 4.05
CA GLU A 76 -8.85 -35.91 2.64
C GLU A 76 -10.01 -36.28 1.69
N ASP A 77 -10.79 -37.31 2.03
CA ASP A 77 -11.96 -37.77 1.28
C ASP A 77 -13.14 -36.78 1.27
N ALA A 78 -13.06 -35.68 2.04
CA ALA A 78 -14.03 -34.60 2.02
C ALA A 78 -13.72 -33.50 0.97
N PHE A 79 -12.62 -33.62 0.21
CA PHE A 79 -12.18 -32.68 -0.83
C PHE A 79 -12.20 -33.26 -2.25
#